data_AF-T5KE73-F1
#
_entry.id   AF-T5KE73-F1
#
_cell.length_a   1.000
_cell.length_b   1.000
_cell.length_c   1.000
_cell.angle_alpha   90.00
_cell.angle_beta   90.00
_cell.angle_gamma   90.00
#
_symmetry.space_group_name_H-M   'P 1'
#
loop_
_entity.id
_entity.type
_entity.pdbx_description
1 polymer ?
#
loop_
_entity_poly.entity_id
_entity_poly.type
_entity_poly.pdbx_seq_one_letter_code
_entity_poly.pdbx_strand_id
1 'polypeptide(L)'
;MSQDTAYEIHARAGYVALRLHAGQTEIRISPADAARVARDIESLIPRNGGADIVIALDEDHEIVVPAAQAQRLRIELLDAAAYTQARQR
;
A
#
# COMPACT_ATOMS: atom_id res chain seq x y z
N MET A 1 0.70 -13.56 18.95
CA MET A 1 1.54 -12.35 18.85
C MET A 1 1.20 -11.69 17.54
N SER A 2 0.41 -10.60 17.55
CA SER A 2 0.14 -9.83 16.33
C SER A 2 1.45 -9.26 15.81
N GLN A 3 1.75 -9.51 14.55
CA GLN A 3 2.74 -8.73 13.83
C GLN A 3 2.18 -7.31 13.73
N ASP A 4 2.70 -6.38 14.54
CA ASP A 4 2.39 -4.95 14.42
C ASP A 4 2.76 -4.51 13.00
N THR A 5 1.72 -4.38 12.17
CA THR A 5 1.88 -3.87 10.81
C THR A 5 1.99 -2.36 10.97
N ALA A 6 2.95 -1.69 10.32
CA ALA A 6 3.17 -0.26 10.54
C ALA A 6 2.06 0.63 9.94
N TYR A 7 1.11 0.03 9.24
CA TYR A 7 0.05 0.70 8.50
C TYR A 7 -1.26 -0.12 8.47
N GLU A 8 -2.37 0.55 8.15
CA GLU A 8 -3.64 -0.06 7.77
C GLU A 8 -4.09 0.44 6.39
N ILE A 9 -4.73 -0.43 5.60
CA ILE A 9 -5.35 -0.09 4.32
C ILE A 9 -6.87 -0.06 4.47
N HIS A 10 -7.49 1.03 4.03
CA HIS A 10 -8.93 1.22 4.05
C HIS A 10 -9.44 1.57 2.65
N ALA A 11 -10.23 0.69 2.05
CA ALA A 11 -10.93 1.00 0.80
C ALA A 11 -12.15 1.87 1.08
N ARG A 12 -12.24 3.04 0.44
CA ARG A 12 -13.33 4.00 0.60
C ARG A 12 -13.95 4.32 -0.76
N ALA A 13 -15.18 4.82 -0.77
CA ALA A 13 -15.79 5.27 -2.02
C ALA A 13 -14.99 6.46 -2.56
N GLY A 14 -14.30 6.27 -3.69
CA GLY A 14 -13.49 7.33 -4.32
C GLY A 14 -11.97 7.20 -4.15
N TYR A 15 -11.49 6.55 -3.09
CA TYR A 15 -10.06 6.54 -2.75
C TYR A 15 -9.65 5.33 -1.90
N VAL A 16 -8.35 5.06 -1.87
CA VAL A 16 -7.72 4.12 -0.94
C VAL A 16 -6.98 4.93 0.13
N ALA A 17 -7.30 4.70 1.40
CA ALA A 17 -6.62 5.33 2.53
C ALA A 17 -5.54 4.40 3.09
N LEU A 18 -4.32 4.91 3.20
CA LEU A 18 -3.23 4.29 3.91
C LEU A 18 -3.02 5.04 5.23
N ARG A 19 -3.30 4.39 6.35
CA ARG A 19 -3.13 4.99 7.69
C ARG A 19 -1.86 4.46 8.33
N LEU A 20 -0.88 5.33 8.56
CA LEU A 20 0.36 4.99 9.23
C LEU A 20 0.17 5.08 10.75
N HIS A 21 0.53 4.02 11.49
CA HIS A 21 0.42 4.03 12.96
C HIS A 21 1.41 5.00 13.59
N ALA A 22 2.62 5.09 13.02
CA ALA A 22 3.59 6.11 13.38
C ALA A 22 3.07 7.48 12.90
N GLY A 23 2.62 8.31 13.85
CA GLY A 23 2.15 9.68 13.57
C GLY A 23 0.68 9.80 13.15
N GLN A 24 -0.10 8.71 13.17
CA GLN A 24 -1.55 8.72 12.86
C GLN A 24 -1.92 9.44 11.55
N THR A 25 -1.02 9.42 10.58
CA THR A 25 -1.19 10.12 9.30
C THR A 25 -2.02 9.25 8.37
N GLU A 26 -3.00 9.84 7.70
CA GLU A 26 -3.79 9.19 6.64
C GLU A 26 -3.38 9.78 5.28
N ILE A 27 -2.87 8.92 4.41
CA ILE A 27 -2.52 9.23 3.03
C ILE A 27 -3.65 8.71 2.15
N ARG A 28 -4.16 9.54 1.24
CA ARG A 28 -5.25 9.19 0.34
C ARG A 28 -4.74 9.14 -1.08
N ILE A 29 -4.80 7.97 -1.69
CA ILE A 29 -4.39 7.77 -3.08
C ILE A 29 -5.58 7.33 -3.93
N SER A 30 -5.50 7.60 -5.23
CA SER A 30 -6.52 7.13 -6.16
C SER A 30 -6.48 5.60 -6.28
N PRO A 31 -7.58 4.94 -6.70
CA PRO A 31 -7.56 3.50 -6.98
C PRO A 31 -6.57 3.13 -8.10
N ALA A 32 -6.34 4.05 -9.04
CA ALA A 32 -5.36 3.87 -10.11
C ALA A 32 -3.92 3.87 -9.56
N ASP A 33 -3.62 4.79 -8.64
CA ASP A 33 -2.33 4.85 -7.97
C ASP A 33 -2.12 3.63 -7.07
N ALA A 34 -3.12 3.22 -6.28
CA ALA A 34 -3.03 1.99 -5.48
C ALA A 34 -2.69 0.76 -6.34
N ALA A 35 -3.33 0.62 -7.52
CA ALA A 35 -3.03 -0.46 -8.45
C ALA A 35 -1.63 -0.32 -9.11
N ARG A 36 -1.17 0.91 -9.38
CA ARG A 36 0.19 1.19 -9.87
C ARG A 36 1.23 0.79 -8.82
N VAL A 37 1.08 1.28 -7.60
CA VAL A 37 1.96 0.99 -6.47
C VAL A 37 2.09 -0.51 -6.23
N ALA A 38 0.99 -1.25 -6.28
CA ALA A 38 1.02 -2.70 -6.14
C ALA A 38 1.88 -3.40 -7.21
N ARG A 39 1.85 -2.93 -8.46
CA ARG A 39 2.71 -3.44 -9.55
C ARG A 39 4.17 -3.05 -9.33
N ASP A 40 4.43 -1.84 -8.85
CA ASP A 40 5.78 -1.38 -8.56
C ASP A 40 6.40 -2.24 -7.45
N ILE A 41 5.66 -2.54 -6.39
CA ILE A 41 6.09 -3.46 -5.31
C ILE A 41 6.47 -4.84 -5.87
N GLU A 42 5.70 -5.38 -6.81
CA GLU A 42 6.00 -6.67 -7.44
C GLU A 42 7.37 -6.69 -8.12
N SER A 43 7.76 -5.55 -8.72
CA SER A 43 9.08 -5.39 -9.35
C SER A 43 10.21 -5.17 -8.34
N LEU A 44 9.89 -4.64 -7.16
CA LEU A 44 10.85 -4.26 -6.12
C LEU A 44 11.19 -5.40 -5.16
N ILE A 45 10.32 -6.39 -4.97
CA ILE A 45 10.59 -7.51 -4.05
C ILE A 45 11.74 -8.37 -4.61
N PRO A 46 12.94 -8.32 -3.99
CA PRO A 46 14.06 -9.11 -4.47
C PRO A 46 13.77 -10.59 -4.18
N ARG A 47 14.14 -11.48 -5.10
CA ARG A 47 14.03 -12.94 -4.89
C ARG A 47 14.79 -13.45 -3.65
N ASN A 48 15.70 -12.64 -3.10
CA ASN A 48 16.64 -13.00 -2.04
C ASN A 48 16.49 -12.13 -0.77
N GLY A 49 15.26 -11.83 -0.32
CA GLY A 49 14.97 -11.37 1.06
C GLY A 49 15.84 -10.21 1.55
N GLY A 50 15.67 -9.02 0.95
CA GLY A 50 16.41 -7.81 1.30
C GLY A 50 15.85 -7.04 2.50
N ALA A 51 16.55 -5.93 2.82
CA ALA A 51 16.16 -4.92 3.81
C ALA A 51 14.90 -4.12 3.38
N ASP A 52 14.61 -3.04 4.10
CA ASP A 52 13.45 -2.18 3.84
C ASP A 52 13.38 -1.67 2.39
N ILE A 53 12.16 -1.58 1.86
CA ILE A 53 11.83 -1.13 0.50
C ILE A 53 11.16 0.23 0.61
N VAL A 54 11.64 1.19 -0.19
CA VAL A 54 10.97 2.48 -0.38
C VAL A 54 9.89 2.32 -1.44
N ILE A 55 8.67 2.73 -1.11
CA ILE A 55 7.49 2.64 -1.97
C ILE A 55 6.91 4.03 -2.16
N ALA A 56 6.95 4.53 -3.39
CA ALA A 56 6.31 5.79 -3.76
C ALA A 56 4.80 5.59 -3.99
N LEU A 57 3.98 6.17 -3.12
CA LEU A 57 2.52 6.06 -3.15
C LEU A 57 1.90 6.98 -4.24
N ASP A 58 2.38 8.21 -4.31
CA ASP A 58 2.04 9.22 -5.32
C ASP A 58 3.25 10.17 -5.54
N GLU A 59 3.02 11.38 -6.08
CA GLU A 59 4.09 12.36 -6.35
C GLU A 59 4.70 12.98 -5.08
N ASP A 60 3.95 13.00 -3.97
CA ASP A 60 4.31 13.70 -2.73
C ASP A 60 4.60 12.74 -1.57
N HIS A 61 4.16 11.49 -1.65
CA HIS A 61 4.19 10.54 -0.55
C HIS A 61 5.00 9.29 -0.87
N GLU A 62 5.95 8.99 0.00
CA GLU A 62 6.69 7.73 0.04
C GLU A 62 6.63 7.09 1.42
N ILE A 63 6.72 5.76 1.45
CA ILE A 63 6.81 4.99 2.69
C ILE A 63 7.95 3.99 2.62
N VAL A 64 8.48 3.64 3.78
CA VAL A 64 9.49 2.60 3.93
C VAL A 64 8.84 1.41 4.62
N VAL A 65 8.87 0.24 3.99
CA VAL A 65 8.33 -1.00 4.57
C VAL A 65 9.34 -2.14 4.51
N PRO A 66 9.38 -3.03 5.51
CA PRO A 66 10.19 -4.24 5.41
C PRO A 66 9.78 -5.07 4.20
N ALA A 67 10.73 -5.66 3.48
CA ALA A 67 10.44 -6.50 2.31
C ALA A 67 9.42 -7.63 2.60
N ALA A 68 9.44 -8.17 3.83
CA ALA A 68 8.48 -9.16 4.29
C ALA A 68 7.03 -8.63 4.37
N GLN A 69 6.85 -7.33 4.62
CA GLN A 69 5.53 -6.68 4.64
C GLN A 69 5.12 -6.15 3.26
N ALA A 70 6.07 -5.85 2.37
CA ALA A 70 5.79 -5.34 1.03
C ALA A 70 4.84 -6.26 0.23
N GLN A 71 5.03 -7.58 0.30
CA GLN A 71 4.15 -8.52 -0.39
C GLN A 71 2.70 -8.46 0.13
N ARG A 72 2.53 -8.27 1.44
CA ARG A 72 1.22 -8.10 2.06
C ARG A 72 0.58 -6.77 1.64
N LEU A 73 1.35 -5.69 1.71
CA LEU A 73 0.93 -4.36 1.25
C LEU A 73 0.44 -4.40 -0.21
N ARG A 74 1.16 -5.08 -1.09
CA ARG A 74 0.77 -5.26 -2.49
C ARG A 74 -0.63 -5.88 -2.63
N ILE A 75 -0.90 -6.96 -1.89
CA ILE A 75 -2.20 -7.65 -1.95
C ILE A 75 -3.31 -6.74 -1.44
N GLU A 76 -3.09 -6.09 -0.29
CA GLU A 76 -4.08 -5.18 0.31
C GLU A 76 -4.40 -3.98 -0.59
N LEU A 77 -3.39 -3.42 -1.29
CA LEU A 77 -3.59 -2.34 -2.26
C LEU A 77 -4.39 -2.79 -3.49
N LEU A 78 -4.13 -3.99 -4.03
CA LEU A 78 -4.89 -4.54 -5.15
C LEU A 78 -6.36 -4.74 -4.79
N ASP A 79 -6.62 -5.35 -3.63
CA ASP A 79 -7.97 -5.59 -3.15
C ASP A 79 -8.72 -4.27 -2.90
N ALA A 80 -8.07 -3.29 -2.29
CA ALA A 80 -8.66 -1.98 -2.05
C ALA A 80 -8.94 -1.20 -3.34
N ALA A 81 -8.04 -1.26 -4.31
CA ALA A 81 -8.22 -0.66 -5.63
C ALA A 81 -9.41 -1.29 -6.36
N ALA A 82 -9.46 -2.62 -6.42
CA ALA A 82 -10.53 -3.37 -7.08
C ALA A 82 -11.90 -3.10 -6.42
N TYR A 83 -11.96 -3.11 -5.09
CA TYR A 83 -13.16 -2.79 -4.34
C TYR A 83 -13.67 -1.37 -4.64
N THR A 84 -12.76 -0.39 -4.63
CA THR A 84 -13.12 1.01 -4.84
C THR A 84 -13.64 1.24 -6.27
N GLN A 85 -12.99 0.62 -7.27
CA GLN A 85 -13.43 0.68 -8.67
C GLN A 85 -14.79 0.01 -8.89
N ALA A 86 -15.03 -1.14 -8.24
CA ALA A 86 -16.32 -1.84 -8.34
C ALA A 86 -17.49 -1.00 -7.79
N ARG A 87 -17.23 -0.15 -6.80
CA ARG A 87 -18.24 0.69 -6.14
C ARG A 87 -18.50 2.02 -6.86
N GLN A 88 -17.70 2.35 -7.88
CA GLN A 88 -17.88 3.55 -8.71
C GLN A 88 -18.69 3.29 -10.00
N ARG A 89 -19.04 2.03 -10.26
CA ARG A 89 -19.93 1.61 -11.36
C ARG A 89 -21.37 1.57 -10.90
#